data_AF-A0A4U3KT77-F1
#
_entry.id   AF-A0A4U3KT77-F1
#
_cell.length_a   1.000
_cell.length_b   1.000
_cell.length_c   1.000
_cell.angle_alpha   90.00
_cell.angle_beta   90.00
_cell.angle_gamma   90.00
#
_symmetry.space_group_name_H-M   'P 1'
#
loop_
_entity.id
_entity.type
_entity.pdbx_description
1 polymer ?
#
loop_
_entity_poly.entity_id
_entity_poly.type
_entity_poly.pdbx_seq_one_letter_code
_entity_poly.pdbx_strand_id
1 'polypeptide(L)'
;MKLLAVEIVGFGKWQQQKITFESGNQLLYGANEVGKSTLYQFIQAMLFGFPTKGKRKRDYAPKNGGSYGGRLWLEHPVFGEVQVERFKEKNKGQAIIYYQQQMGDEKTLQQMLHPLTKKLFQEVFTFQQEQLITSDKLTEEELQTSLLAIGVSGSQQLLTYRNAYFKEA
;
A
#
# COMPACT_ATOMS: atom_id res chain seq x y z
N MET A 1 -9.08 -2.16 5.65
CA MET A 1 -8.78 -1.20 4.57
C MET A 1 -8.92 -1.90 3.23
N LYS A 2 -9.38 -1.22 2.20
CA LYS A 2 -9.55 -1.76 0.84
C LYS A 2 -9.12 -0.73 -0.20
N LEU A 3 -8.40 -1.15 -1.24
CA LEU A 3 -8.06 -0.27 -2.36
C LEU A 3 -9.27 -0.14 -3.29
N LEU A 4 -9.61 1.09 -3.69
CA LEU A 4 -10.77 1.37 -4.56
C LEU A 4 -10.33 1.77 -5.96
N ALA A 5 -9.34 2.66 -6.08
CA ALA A 5 -8.83 3.09 -7.37
C ALA A 5 -7.43 3.69 -7.25
N VAL A 6 -6.71 3.73 -8.37
CA VAL A 6 -5.53 4.56 -8.55
C VAL A 6 -5.69 5.45 -9.78
N GLU A 7 -5.15 6.66 -9.70
CA GLU A 7 -4.95 7.57 -10.82
C GLU A 7 -3.45 7.89 -10.88
N ILE A 8 -2.79 7.43 -11.93
CA ILE A 8 -1.38 7.64 -12.18
C ILE A 8 -1.25 8.79 -13.16
N VAL A 9 -0.84 9.95 -12.67
CA VAL A 9 -0.55 11.10 -13.53
C VAL A 9 0.79 10.88 -14.25
N GLY A 10 1.80 10.40 -13.52
CA GLY A 10 3.06 9.95 -14.10
C GLY A 10 3.86 9.08 -13.13
N PHE A 11 4.19 7.85 -13.53
CA PHE A 11 5.02 6.92 -12.74
C PHE A 11 5.66 5.85 -13.63
N GLY A 12 6.97 5.92 -13.80
CA GLY A 12 7.73 5.10 -14.74
C GLY A 12 7.24 5.34 -16.17
N LYS A 13 6.64 4.31 -16.77
CA LYS A 13 6.05 4.40 -18.12
C LYS A 13 4.56 4.73 -18.14
N TRP A 14 3.89 4.69 -16.99
CA TRP A 14 2.46 4.99 -16.88
C TRP A 14 2.27 6.50 -16.90
N GLN A 15 1.34 6.98 -17.73
CA GLN A 15 0.95 8.39 -17.83
C GLN A 15 -0.57 8.49 -18.03
N GLN A 16 -1.22 9.33 -17.24
CA GLN A 16 -2.66 9.61 -17.29
C GLN A 16 -3.52 8.33 -17.32
N GLN A 17 -3.25 7.41 -16.40
CA GLN A 17 -3.97 6.14 -16.30
C GLN A 17 -4.82 6.11 -15.05
N LYS A 18 -6.03 5.56 -15.16
CA LYS A 18 -6.91 5.32 -14.03
C LYS A 18 -7.30 3.84 -14.01
N ILE A 19 -7.14 3.20 -12.86
CA ILE A 19 -7.51 1.80 -12.64
C ILE A 19 -8.43 1.75 -11.43
N THR A 20 -9.60 1.15 -11.60
CA THR A 20 -10.52 0.84 -10.50
C THR A 20 -10.32 -0.60 -10.06
N PHE A 21 -10.42 -0.84 -8.76
CA PHE A 21 -10.35 -2.17 -8.18
C PHE A 21 -11.75 -2.62 -7.76
N GLU A 22 -12.11 -3.82 -8.17
CA GLU A 22 -13.36 -4.47 -7.78
C GLU A 22 -13.24 -5.16 -6.42
N SER A 23 -14.35 -5.71 -5.94
CA SER A 23 -14.35 -6.50 -4.71
C SER A 23 -13.87 -7.93 -4.99
N GLY A 24 -13.12 -8.53 -4.05
CA GLY A 24 -12.65 -9.90 -4.17
C GLY A 24 -11.33 -10.05 -4.92
N ASN A 25 -11.05 -11.27 -5.39
CA ASN A 25 -9.79 -11.61 -6.04
C ASN A 25 -9.75 -11.08 -7.47
N GLN A 26 -8.72 -10.30 -7.78
CA GLN A 26 -8.54 -9.70 -9.10
C GLN A 26 -7.20 -10.13 -9.71
N LEU A 27 -7.23 -10.46 -11.00
CA LEU A 27 -6.04 -10.81 -11.77
C LEU A 27 -5.68 -9.66 -12.72
N LEU A 28 -4.56 -8.99 -12.45
CA LEU A 28 -3.97 -8.05 -13.40
C LEU A 28 -2.93 -8.78 -14.26
N TYR A 29 -3.22 -8.93 -15.55
CA TYR A 29 -2.38 -9.66 -16.50
C TYR A 29 -1.95 -8.78 -17.69
N GLY A 30 -1.02 -9.30 -18.48
CA GLY A 30 -0.47 -8.64 -19.66
C GLY A 30 0.98 -9.07 -19.89
N ALA A 31 1.58 -8.60 -20.98
CA ALA A 31 2.96 -8.94 -21.33
C ALA A 31 3.97 -8.62 -20.21
N ASN A 32 5.16 -9.22 -20.29
CA ASN A 32 6.28 -8.76 -19.47
C ASN A 32 6.56 -7.28 -19.76
N GLU A 33 7.00 -6.57 -18.72
CA GLU A 33 7.28 -5.13 -18.80
C GLU A 33 6.05 -4.25 -19.10
N VAL A 34 4.83 -4.80 -19.14
CA VAL A 34 3.59 -4.02 -19.29
C VAL A 34 3.34 -3.06 -18.12
N GLY A 35 4.07 -3.23 -17.00
CA GLY A 35 4.10 -2.30 -15.88
C GLY A 35 3.34 -2.77 -14.63
N LYS A 36 3.06 -4.08 -14.51
CA LYS A 36 2.44 -4.69 -13.32
C LYS A 36 3.21 -4.40 -12.04
N SER A 37 4.51 -4.68 -12.03
CA SER A 37 5.39 -4.37 -10.89
C SER A 37 5.53 -2.85 -10.66
N THR A 38 5.35 -2.04 -11.70
CA THR A 38 5.35 -0.57 -11.60
C THR A 38 4.11 -0.05 -10.87
N LEU A 39 2.93 -0.63 -11.15
CA LEU A 39 1.70 -0.33 -10.42
C LEU A 39 1.84 -0.69 -8.93
N TYR A 40 2.40 -1.85 -8.62
CA TYR A 40 2.70 -2.23 -7.25
C TYR A 40 3.57 -1.18 -6.54
N GLN A 41 4.66 -0.74 -7.18
CA GLN A 41 5.55 0.28 -6.63
C GLN A 41 4.90 1.65 -6.51
N PHE A 42 3.97 1.99 -7.42
CA PHE A 42 3.15 3.19 -7.31
C PHE A 42 2.32 3.16 -6.03
N ILE A 43 1.59 2.07 -5.77
CA ILE A 43 0.78 1.91 -4.54
C ILE A 43 1.67 2.04 -3.30
N GLN A 44 2.86 1.42 -3.29
CA GLN A 44 3.80 1.58 -2.18
C GLN A 44 4.26 3.02 -1.99
N ALA A 45 4.53 3.74 -3.08
CA ALA A 45 4.95 5.13 -3.04
C ALA A 45 3.81 6.04 -2.56
N MET A 46 2.56 5.74 -2.89
CA MET A 46 1.38 6.46 -2.42
C MET A 46 1.11 6.25 -0.92
N LEU A 47 1.34 5.04 -0.40
CA LEU A 47 1.13 4.73 1.01
C LEU A 47 2.31 5.18 1.91
N PHE A 48 3.56 4.92 1.51
CA PHE A 48 4.72 5.01 2.41
C PHE A 48 5.83 5.97 1.97
N GLY A 49 5.58 6.70 0.89
CA GLY A 49 6.49 7.70 0.35
C GLY A 49 7.41 7.14 -0.72
N PHE A 50 7.93 8.05 -1.53
CA PHE A 50 8.87 7.73 -2.59
C PHE A 50 10.18 7.18 -2.03
N PRO A 51 10.83 6.22 -2.72
CA PRO A 51 12.14 5.74 -2.31
C PRO A 51 13.16 6.90 -2.24
N THR A 52 14.03 6.86 -1.23
CA THR A 52 15.15 7.80 -1.10
C THR A 52 16.25 7.49 -2.12
N LYS A 53 16.80 8.53 -2.76
CA LYS A 53 17.96 8.41 -3.65
C LYS A 53 19.15 7.94 -2.80
N GLY A 54 19.67 6.73 -3.04
CA GLY A 54 20.84 6.22 -2.32
C GLY A 54 20.88 4.70 -2.09
N LYS A 55 19.74 4.01 -2.18
CA LYS A 55 19.73 2.54 -2.31
C LYS A 55 19.56 2.20 -3.79
N ARG A 56 20.00 1.00 -4.22
CA ARG A 56 19.83 0.42 -5.59
C ARG A 56 18.34 0.25 -6.01
N LYS A 57 17.47 1.19 -5.66
CA LYS A 57 16.04 1.20 -5.95
C LYS A 57 15.83 2.03 -7.22
N ARG A 58 15.09 1.44 -8.16
CA ARG A 58 14.74 2.07 -9.43
C ARG A 58 14.03 3.40 -9.16
N ASP A 59 14.51 4.48 -9.77
CA ASP A 59 13.78 5.75 -9.81
C ASP A 59 12.65 5.59 -10.85
N TYR A 60 11.42 5.76 -10.42
CA TYR A 60 10.24 5.71 -11.28
C TYR A 60 9.83 7.10 -11.77
N ALA A 61 10.76 8.06 -11.78
CA ALA A 61 10.55 9.35 -12.42
C ALA A 61 10.11 9.14 -13.88
N PRO A 62 9.03 9.81 -14.34
CA PRO A 62 8.56 9.68 -15.71
C PRO A 62 9.63 10.20 -16.69
N LYS A 63 9.89 9.43 -17.76
CA LYS A 63 10.96 9.74 -18.73
C LYS A 63 10.77 11.07 -19.47
N ASN A 64 9.53 11.55 -19.57
CA ASN A 64 9.19 12.74 -20.35
C ASN A 64 9.19 14.03 -19.50
N GLY A 65 9.64 13.99 -18.24
CA GLY A 65 9.67 15.17 -17.36
C GLY A 65 8.29 15.67 -16.90
N GLY A 66 7.24 14.83 -16.99
CA GLY A 66 5.90 15.12 -16.48
C GLY A 66 5.79 14.98 -14.96
N SER A 67 4.61 15.29 -14.39
CA SER A 67 4.37 15.17 -12.95
C SER A 67 4.61 13.74 -12.45
N TYR A 68 5.40 13.58 -11.38
CA TYR A 68 5.73 12.28 -10.80
C TYR A 68 4.87 12.00 -9.58
N GLY A 69 3.81 11.22 -9.78
CA GLY A 69 2.87 10.86 -8.73
C GLY A 69 1.45 10.70 -9.24
N GLY A 70 0.50 10.85 -8.33
CA GLY A 70 -0.90 10.67 -8.63
C GLY A 70 -1.74 10.58 -7.37
N ARG A 71 -2.81 9.78 -7.45
CA ARG A 71 -3.82 9.63 -6.40
C ARG A 71 -4.16 8.17 -6.17
N LEU A 72 -4.51 7.86 -4.92
CA LEU A 72 -4.95 6.55 -4.48
C LEU A 72 -6.23 6.72 -3.65
N TRP A 73 -7.27 5.97 -3.99
CA TRP A 73 -8.51 5.91 -3.21
C TRP A 73 -8.54 4.61 -2.44
N LEU A 74 -8.87 4.71 -1.16
CA LEU A 74 -9.01 3.58 -0.25
C LEU A 74 -10.23 3.75 0.64
N GLU A 75 -10.84 2.64 1.00
CA GLU A 75 -11.86 2.57 2.02
C GLU A 75 -11.21 2.20 3.36
N HIS A 76 -11.37 3.08 4.34
CA HIS A 76 -10.87 2.91 5.69
C HIS A 76 -12.04 2.60 6.65
N PRO A 77 -11.93 1.58 7.53
CA PRO A 77 -13.03 1.18 8.43
C PRO A 77 -13.54 2.31 9.34
N VAL A 78 -12.66 3.22 9.74
CA VAL A 78 -12.98 4.34 10.66
C VAL A 78 -13.25 5.66 9.93
N PHE A 79 -12.53 5.93 8.84
CA PHE A 79 -12.54 7.24 8.18
C PHE A 79 -13.40 7.25 6.91
N GLY A 80 -13.97 6.10 6.51
CA GLY A 80 -14.73 5.96 5.29
C GLY A 80 -13.84 6.02 4.06
N GLU A 81 -14.32 6.65 2.99
CA GLU A 81 -13.51 6.86 1.78
C GLU A 81 -12.42 7.91 2.02
N VAL A 82 -11.19 7.51 1.72
CA VAL A 82 -9.99 8.34 1.87
C VAL A 82 -9.28 8.40 0.52
N GLN A 83 -8.94 9.62 0.10
CA GLN A 83 -8.10 9.88 -1.06
C GLN A 83 -6.72 10.34 -0.60
N VAL A 84 -5.69 9.67 -1.08
CA VAL A 84 -4.29 10.01 -0.87
C VAL A 84 -3.75 10.63 -2.16
N GLU A 85 -3.38 11.90 -2.14
CA GLU A 85 -2.67 12.57 -3.23
C GLU A 85 -1.19 12.74 -2.88
N ARG A 86 -0.29 12.37 -3.79
CA ARG A 86 1.15 12.50 -3.56
C ARG A 86 1.88 12.72 -4.88
N PHE A 87 2.68 13.78 -4.93
CA PHE A 87 3.54 14.13 -6.06
C PHE A 87 4.95 14.41 -5.56
N LYS A 88 5.99 13.93 -6.24
CA LYS A 88 7.37 14.04 -5.80
C LYS A 88 7.85 15.49 -5.76
N GLU A 89 7.40 16.29 -6.72
CA GLU A 89 7.80 17.69 -6.90
C GLU A 89 7.01 18.65 -5.99
N LYS A 90 5.84 18.23 -5.49
CA LYS A 90 4.98 19.05 -4.62
C LYS A 90 5.15 18.64 -3.16
N ASN A 91 4.96 19.59 -2.24
CA ASN A 91 4.98 19.35 -0.80
C ASN A 91 6.17 18.48 -0.31
N LYS A 92 7.36 18.63 -0.93
CA LYS A 92 8.55 17.81 -0.67
C LYS A 92 8.32 16.28 -0.78
N GLY A 93 7.34 15.85 -1.58
CA GLY A 93 6.95 14.45 -1.74
C GLY A 93 6.03 13.89 -0.65
N GLN A 94 5.54 14.73 0.27
CA GLN A 94 4.57 14.34 1.31
C GLN A 94 3.15 14.21 0.72
N ALA A 95 2.35 13.35 1.34
CA ALA A 95 0.96 13.15 0.95
C ALA A 95 0.05 14.27 1.48
N ILE A 96 -1.01 14.51 0.71
CA ILE A 96 -2.19 15.29 1.10
C ILE A 96 -3.36 14.32 1.13
N ILE A 97 -4.11 14.31 2.22
CA ILE A 97 -5.18 13.35 2.47
C ILE A 97 -6.51 14.06 2.43
N TYR A 98 -7.50 13.50 1.75
CA TYR A 98 -8.87 13.99 1.75
C TYR A 98 -9.77 12.89 2.31
N TYR A 99 -10.54 13.21 3.35
CA TYR A 99 -11.45 12.28 4.01
C TYR A 99 -12.56 13.08 4.68
N GLN A 100 -13.82 12.64 4.58
CA GLN A 100 -14.97 13.27 5.27
C GLN A 100 -15.04 14.81 5.15
N GLN A 101 -14.73 15.37 3.98
CA GLN A 101 -14.64 16.83 3.71
C GLN A 101 -13.51 17.57 4.46
N GLN A 102 -12.61 16.85 5.12
CA GLN A 102 -11.42 17.37 5.78
C GLN A 102 -10.16 17.10 4.94
N MET A 103 -9.13 17.92 5.17
CA MET A 103 -7.79 17.72 4.63
C MET A 103 -6.84 17.33 5.75
N GLY A 104 -6.05 16.28 5.52
CA GLY A 104 -4.97 15.82 6.40
C GLY A 104 -3.61 15.84 5.70
N ASP A 105 -2.56 15.59 6.47
CA ASP A 105 -1.17 15.59 6.01
C ASP A 105 -0.54 14.18 6.08
N GLU A 106 0.77 14.13 5.88
CA GLU A 106 1.57 12.91 6.01
C GLU A 106 1.40 12.23 7.38
N LYS A 107 1.27 13.00 8.47
CA LYS A 107 1.10 12.44 9.81
C LYS A 107 -0.28 11.82 9.97
N THR A 108 -1.32 12.45 9.42
CA THR A 108 -2.66 11.87 9.35
C THR A 108 -2.65 10.54 8.61
N LEU A 109 -1.96 10.46 7.47
CA LEU A 109 -1.81 9.20 6.74
C LEU A 109 -1.11 8.13 7.58
N GLN A 110 -0.01 8.48 8.26
CA GLN A 110 0.71 7.54 9.11
C GLN A 110 -0.16 7.02 10.27
N GLN A 111 -1.01 7.87 10.85
CA GLN A 111 -1.98 7.48 11.88
C GLN A 111 -3.06 6.55 11.31
N MET A 112 -3.59 6.84 10.12
CA MET A 112 -4.59 5.99 9.45
C MET A 112 -4.01 4.62 9.08
N LEU A 113 -2.74 4.56 8.70
CA LEU A 113 -2.09 3.30 8.34
C LEU A 113 -1.68 2.48 9.56
N HIS A 114 -1.42 3.08 10.72
CA HIS A 114 -0.94 2.35 11.90
C HIS A 114 -1.86 1.17 12.28
N PRO A 115 -1.33 -0.05 12.53
CA PRO A 115 0.10 -0.43 12.67
C PRO A 115 0.79 -0.84 11.36
N LEU A 116 0.15 -0.67 10.20
CA LEU A 116 0.71 -1.04 8.89
C LEU A 116 1.92 -0.17 8.54
N THR A 117 3.11 -0.73 8.73
CA THR A 117 4.36 -0.15 8.25
C THR A 117 4.70 -0.64 6.84
N LYS A 118 5.60 0.06 6.14
CA LYS A 118 6.12 -0.39 4.85
C LYS A 118 6.73 -1.79 4.92
N LYS A 119 7.44 -2.09 6.00
CA LYS A 119 8.07 -3.40 6.25
C LYS A 119 6.99 -4.47 6.36
N LEU A 120 6.00 -4.25 7.23
CA LEU A 120 4.88 -5.18 7.42
C LEU A 120 4.09 -5.40 6.12
N PHE A 121 3.85 -4.34 5.35
CA PHE A 121 3.20 -4.44 4.04
C PHE A 121 3.97 -5.35 3.08
N GLN A 122 5.30 -5.23 3.03
CA GLN A 122 6.15 -6.02 2.12
C GLN A 122 6.34 -7.47 2.54
N GLU A 123 6.30 -7.75 3.85
CA GLU A 123 6.54 -9.09 4.41
C GLU A 123 5.26 -9.91 4.52
N VAL A 124 4.11 -9.27 4.79
CA VAL A 124 2.88 -9.99 5.15
C VAL A 124 1.78 -9.87 4.08
N PHE A 125 1.68 -8.72 3.42
CA PHE A 125 0.55 -8.43 2.52
C PHE A 125 0.91 -8.60 1.03
N THR A 126 2.16 -8.88 0.72
CA THR A 126 2.64 -8.96 -0.67
C THR A 126 3.57 -10.14 -0.83
N PHE A 127 3.38 -10.89 -1.91
CA PHE A 127 4.30 -11.94 -2.33
C PHE A 127 4.93 -11.54 -3.66
N GLN A 128 6.26 -11.46 -3.68
CA GLN A 128 7.03 -11.11 -4.89
C GLN A 128 7.71 -12.36 -5.46
N GLN A 129 8.03 -12.32 -6.76
CA GLN A 129 8.70 -13.43 -7.43
C GLN A 129 10.04 -13.77 -6.77
N GLU A 130 10.79 -12.76 -6.32
CA GLU A 130 12.06 -12.96 -5.61
C GLU A 130 11.84 -13.66 -4.26
N GLN A 131 10.75 -13.35 -3.56
CA GLN A 131 10.38 -14.00 -2.29
C GLN A 131 10.00 -15.48 -2.52
N LEU A 132 9.37 -15.80 -3.65
CA LEU A 132 9.04 -17.17 -4.05
C LEU A 132 10.28 -17.99 -4.45
N ILE A 133 11.33 -17.35 -4.98
CA ILE A 133 12.59 -18.02 -5.33
C ILE A 133 13.47 -18.22 -4.08
N THR A 134 13.41 -17.32 -3.10
CA THR A 134 14.05 -17.49 -1.79
C THR A 134 13.26 -18.38 -0.83
N SER A 135 12.21 -19.07 -1.26
CA SER A 135 11.43 -19.98 -0.41
C SER A 135 12.25 -21.14 0.15
N ASP A 136 13.39 -21.47 -0.45
CA ASP A 136 14.38 -22.39 0.12
C ASP A 136 15.17 -21.79 1.31
N LYS A 137 14.93 -20.52 1.67
CA LYS A 137 15.60 -19.75 2.72
C LYS A 137 14.67 -18.93 3.62
N LEU A 138 13.35 -19.10 3.52
CA LEU A 138 12.44 -18.56 4.54
C LEU A 138 12.73 -19.34 5.83
N THR A 139 13.36 -18.68 6.81
CA THR A 139 13.61 -19.32 8.10
C THR A 139 12.26 -19.56 8.79
N GLU A 140 12.20 -20.59 9.63
CA GLU A 140 11.01 -20.91 10.43
C GLU A 140 10.53 -19.68 11.22
N GLU A 141 11.46 -18.85 11.67
CA GLU A 141 11.20 -17.61 12.41
C GLU A 141 10.51 -16.52 11.55
N GLU A 142 10.92 -16.35 10.28
CA GLU A 142 10.29 -15.40 9.35
C GLU A 142 8.89 -15.87 8.93
N LEU A 143 8.73 -17.18 8.71
CA LEU A 143 7.44 -17.79 8.42
C LEU A 143 6.49 -17.66 9.64
N GLN A 144 6.97 -17.98 10.83
CA GLN A 144 6.22 -17.84 12.08
C GLN A 144 5.84 -16.38 12.33
N THR A 145 6.74 -15.43 12.11
CA THR A 145 6.44 -13.99 12.25
C THR A 145 5.37 -13.54 11.25
N SER A 146 5.43 -14.02 10.01
CA SER A 146 4.42 -13.73 9.00
C SER A 146 3.06 -14.33 9.34
N LEU A 147 3.03 -15.60 9.78
CA LEU A 147 1.82 -16.28 10.24
C LEU A 147 1.24 -15.65 11.51
N LEU A 148 2.09 -15.23 12.44
CA LEU A 148 1.69 -14.48 13.64
C LEU A 148 1.18 -13.09 13.28
N ALA A 149 1.73 -12.39 12.29
CA ALA A 149 1.20 -11.09 11.86
C ALA A 149 -0.19 -11.23 11.20
N ILE A 150 -0.39 -12.27 10.39
CA ILE A 150 -1.71 -12.65 9.85
C ILE A 150 -2.65 -13.04 11.01
N GLY A 151 -2.14 -13.83 11.94
CA GLY A 151 -2.86 -14.27 13.13
C GLY A 151 -3.21 -13.14 14.09
N VAL A 152 -2.36 -12.12 14.26
CA VAL A 152 -2.56 -10.95 15.14
C VAL A 152 -3.52 -9.96 14.50
N SER A 153 -3.40 -9.73 13.18
CA SER A 153 -4.36 -8.89 12.44
C SER A 153 -5.76 -9.51 12.38
N GLY A 154 -5.87 -10.85 12.33
CA GLY A 154 -7.14 -11.56 12.50
C GLY A 154 -7.60 -11.74 13.95
N SER A 155 -6.67 -11.91 14.90
CA SER A 155 -6.99 -12.20 16.30
C SER A 155 -7.30 -10.98 17.13
N GLN A 156 -6.96 -9.75 16.71
CA GLN A 156 -7.47 -8.56 17.40
C GLN A 156 -9.00 -8.55 17.41
N GLN A 157 -9.65 -8.95 16.31
CA GLN A 157 -11.11 -9.11 16.28
C GLN A 157 -11.59 -10.29 17.14
N LEU A 158 -10.93 -11.46 17.07
CA LEU A 158 -11.28 -12.63 17.90
C LEU A 158 -11.06 -12.40 19.40
N LEU A 159 -10.02 -11.68 19.81
CA LEU A 159 -9.74 -11.31 21.19
C LEU A 159 -10.81 -10.35 21.71
N THR A 160 -11.26 -9.40 20.89
CA THR A 160 -12.39 -8.53 21.23
C THR A 160 -13.69 -9.33 21.37
N TYR A 161 -14.00 -10.24 20.43
CA TYR A 161 -15.18 -11.10 20.51
C TYR A 161 -15.14 -12.03 21.73
N ARG A 162 -13.99 -12.67 21.99
CA ARG A 162 -13.77 -13.53 23.15
C ARG A 162 -13.98 -12.76 24.45
N ASN A 163 -13.39 -11.57 24.58
CA ASN A 163 -13.50 -10.77 25.80
C ASN A 163 -14.93 -10.20 26.00
N ALA A 164 -15.69 -9.97 24.92
CA ALA A 164 -17.12 -9.64 25.01
C ALA A 164 -17.95 -10.84 25.49
N TYR A 165 -17.73 -12.02 24.91
CA TYR A 165 -18.38 -13.27 25.33
C TYR A 165 -18.15 -13.62 26.80
N PHE A 166 -16.95 -13.37 27.34
CA PHE A 166 -16.63 -13.61 28.76
C PHE A 166 -17.05 -12.47 29.72
N LYS A 167 -17.59 -11.36 29.21
CA LYS A 167 -18.16 -10.28 30.03
C LYS A 167 -19.69 -10.39 30.17
N GLU A 168 -20.34 -11.12 29.27
CA GLU A 168 -21.80 -11.35 29.28
C GLU A 168 -22.20 -12.68 29.93
N ALA A 169 -21.22 -13.50 30.33
CA ALA A 169 -21.38 -14.73 31.12
C ALA A 169 -20.91 -14.52 32.56
#